data_AF-A0A7S1C784-F1
#
_entry.id   AF-A0A7S1C784-F1
#
_cell.length_a   1.000
_cell.length_b   1.000
_cell.length_c   1.000
_cell.angle_alpha   90.00
_cell.angle_beta   90.00
_cell.angle_gamma   90.00
#
_symmetry.space_group_name_H-M   'P 1'
#
loop_
_entity.id
_entity.type
_entity.pdbx_description
1 polymer ?
#
loop_
_entity_poly.entity_id
_entity_poly.type
_entity_poly.pdbx_seq_one_letter_code
_entity_poly.pdbx_strand_id
1 'polypeptide(L)'
;ALLSPRQHHVYAVGAQGVASKKAWDEAVRATLGDEHYQCVSTSSLGSLCLSVYVHRGLRSLVTHPQTESFAKPGVGKGHGAIAVSMSVGNTSFAFVCCKLSEGADKVAARNEEFEAIDHGLLLMPETVSAVPEETTAEEHLRSVRRRRRISARFERVFWFGALNYGV
;
A
#
# COMPACT_ATOMS: atom_id res chain seq x y z
N ALA A 1 10.92 21.24 -3.88
CA ALA A 1 9.87 20.26 -3.54
C ALA A 1 10.53 18.96 -3.12
N LEU A 2 10.02 18.28 -2.07
CA LEU A 2 10.61 17.01 -1.58
C LEU A 2 10.50 15.85 -2.60
N LEU A 3 9.62 15.98 -3.59
CA LEU A 3 9.48 15.06 -4.72
C LEU A 3 9.77 15.87 -6.00
N SER A 4 10.70 15.41 -6.84
CA SER A 4 10.95 16.05 -8.14
C SER A 4 10.09 15.37 -9.22
N PRO A 5 9.35 16.13 -10.05
CA PRO A 5 8.63 15.54 -11.17
C PRO A 5 9.60 14.77 -12.07
N ARG A 6 9.15 13.61 -12.58
CA ARG A 6 9.81 12.78 -13.60
C ARG A 6 11.05 11.99 -13.16
N GLN A 7 11.39 11.96 -11.87
CA GLN A 7 12.50 11.14 -11.37
C GLN A 7 12.14 9.67 -11.19
N HIS A 8 10.87 9.39 -10.85
CA HIS A 8 10.40 8.04 -10.55
C HIS A 8 9.14 7.69 -11.33
N HIS A 9 8.97 6.39 -11.60
CA HIS A 9 7.81 5.85 -12.30
C HIS A 9 6.56 5.74 -11.43
N VAL A 10 6.74 5.48 -10.14
CA VAL A 10 5.68 5.30 -9.16
C VAL A 10 6.07 6.08 -7.90
N TYR A 11 5.13 6.83 -7.35
CA TYR A 11 5.23 7.47 -6.05
C TYR A 11 4.17 6.89 -5.12
N ALA A 12 4.59 6.32 -3.99
CA ALA A 12 3.71 5.95 -2.90
C ALA A 12 4.03 6.84 -1.70
N VAL A 13 3.10 7.72 -1.34
CA VAL A 13 3.32 8.77 -0.34
C VAL A 13 2.42 8.50 0.86
N GLY A 14 3.04 8.14 1.97
CA GLY A 14 2.37 7.93 3.25
C GLY A 14 2.58 9.12 4.17
N ALA A 15 1.51 9.59 4.81
CA ALA A 15 1.57 10.69 5.76
C ALA A 15 0.69 10.42 6.98
N GLN A 16 1.08 11.04 8.10
CA GLN A 16 0.36 11.01 9.37
C GLN A 16 0.06 12.42 9.83
N GLY A 17 -0.93 12.56 10.70
CA GLY A 17 -1.39 13.88 11.13
C GLY A 17 -2.12 14.64 10.02
N VAL A 18 -2.58 13.93 8.98
CA VAL A 18 -3.33 14.54 7.88
C VAL A 18 -4.71 14.93 8.37
N ALA A 19 -4.97 16.24 8.45
CA ALA A 19 -6.26 16.78 8.90
C ALA A 19 -7.35 16.68 7.81
N SER A 20 -6.97 16.75 6.54
CA SER A 20 -7.89 16.70 5.41
C SER A 20 -7.29 15.88 4.27
N LYS A 21 -7.93 14.75 3.94
CA LYS A 21 -7.59 13.92 2.78
C LYS A 21 -7.59 14.74 1.49
N LYS A 22 -8.57 15.65 1.34
CA LYS A 22 -8.69 16.50 0.15
C LYS A 22 -7.49 17.45 0.02
N ALA A 23 -7.15 18.17 1.09
CA ALA A 23 -6.02 19.09 1.07
C ALA A 23 -4.69 18.36 0.85
N TRP A 24 -4.55 17.15 1.41
CA TRP A 24 -3.41 16.28 1.16
C TRP A 24 -3.30 15.88 -0.31
N ASP A 25 -4.40 15.40 -0.90
CA ASP A 25 -4.42 15.00 -2.32
C ASP A 25 -4.06 16.18 -3.23
N GLU A 26 -4.65 17.36 -2.98
CA GLU A 26 -4.32 18.61 -3.70
C GLU A 26 -2.84 18.98 -3.58
N ALA A 27 -2.26 18.88 -2.38
CA ALA A 27 -0.84 19.20 -2.15
C ALA A 27 0.10 18.22 -2.88
N VAL A 28 -0.20 16.91 -2.87
CA VAL A 28 0.62 15.92 -3.59
C VAL A 28 0.50 16.12 -5.09
N ARG A 29 -0.71 16.38 -5.62
CA ARG A 29 -0.93 16.68 -7.05
C ARG A 29 -0.20 17.92 -7.51
N ALA A 30 -0.30 19.01 -6.75
CA ALA A 30 0.42 20.25 -7.04
C ALA A 30 1.95 20.04 -7.03
N THR A 31 2.44 19.10 -6.24
CA THR A 31 3.87 18.78 -6.16
C THR A 31 4.35 17.91 -7.33
N LEU A 32 3.56 16.91 -7.72
CA LEU A 32 3.95 15.95 -8.76
C LEU A 32 3.65 16.41 -10.19
N GLY A 33 2.63 17.26 -10.36
CA GLY A 33 2.14 17.72 -11.66
C GLY A 33 1.16 16.72 -12.30
N ASP A 34 -0.09 17.15 -12.49
CA ASP A 34 -1.17 16.35 -13.08
C ASP A 34 -0.90 15.96 -14.55
N GLU A 35 -0.06 16.75 -15.22
CA GLU A 35 0.43 16.54 -16.57
C GLU A 35 1.48 15.41 -16.64
N HIS A 36 2.08 15.02 -15.52
CA HIS A 36 3.14 14.02 -15.45
C HIS A 36 2.71 12.75 -14.72
N TYR A 37 1.88 12.89 -13.68
CA TYR A 37 1.44 11.78 -12.85
C TYR A 37 -0.09 11.69 -12.79
N GLN A 38 -0.57 10.46 -12.64
CA GLN A 38 -1.97 10.15 -12.41
C GLN A 38 -2.12 9.44 -11.06
N CYS A 39 -3.10 9.88 -10.27
CA CYS A 39 -3.47 9.18 -9.04
C CYS A 39 -4.08 7.81 -9.35
N VAL A 40 -3.54 6.77 -8.74
CA VAL A 40 -4.12 5.41 -8.74
C VAL A 40 -5.13 5.31 -7.60
N SER A 41 -4.74 5.74 -6.40
CA SER A 41 -5.62 5.78 -5.23
C SER A 41 -5.08 6.73 -4.18
N THR A 42 -5.98 7.44 -3.51
CA THR A 42 -5.72 8.13 -2.25
C THR A 42 -6.73 7.65 -1.23
N SER A 43 -6.27 7.21 -0.06
CA SER A 43 -7.12 6.69 1.02
C SER A 43 -6.63 7.16 2.39
N SER A 44 -7.51 7.14 3.38
CA SER A 44 -7.25 7.64 4.73
C SER A 44 -7.90 6.76 5.81
N LEU A 45 -7.21 6.58 6.93
CA LEU A 45 -7.67 5.89 8.12
C LEU A 45 -7.35 6.77 9.34
N GLY A 46 -8.35 7.48 9.86
CA GLY A 46 -8.10 8.54 10.84
C GLY A 46 -7.20 9.63 10.24
N SER A 47 -6.05 9.90 10.87
CA SER A 47 -5.06 10.88 10.39
C SER A 47 -3.95 10.28 9.52
N LEU A 48 -3.99 8.97 9.26
CA LEU A 48 -3.11 8.28 8.33
C LEU A 48 -3.65 8.45 6.92
N CYS A 49 -2.79 8.76 5.95
CA CYS A 49 -3.14 8.84 4.54
C CYS A 49 -2.10 8.15 3.68
N LEU A 50 -2.55 7.46 2.64
CA LEU A 50 -1.69 6.87 1.61
C LEU A 50 -2.21 7.30 0.24
N SER A 51 -1.33 7.87 -0.56
CA SER A 51 -1.58 8.17 -1.97
C SER A 51 -0.57 7.48 -2.87
N VAL A 52 -1.05 6.78 -3.91
CA VAL A 52 -0.21 6.15 -4.92
C VAL A 52 -0.45 6.83 -6.26
N TYR A 53 0.63 7.30 -6.87
CA TYR A 53 0.67 7.98 -8.16
C TYR A 53 1.59 7.22 -9.11
N VAL A 54 1.23 7.21 -10.38
CA VAL A 54 2.01 6.60 -11.46
C VAL A 54 2.31 7.63 -12.53
N HIS A 55 3.50 7.57 -13.11
CA HIS A 55 3.81 8.38 -14.27
C HIS A 55 2.84 8.03 -15.41
N ARG A 56 2.32 9.04 -16.13
CA ARG A 56 1.29 8.83 -17.16
C ARG A 56 1.73 7.86 -18.25
N GLY A 57 3.04 7.78 -18.54
CA GLY A 57 3.61 6.81 -19.48
C GLY A 57 3.42 5.34 -19.10
N LEU A 58 3.13 5.02 -17.83
CA LEU A 58 2.83 3.66 -17.37
C LEU A 58 1.33 3.37 -17.26
N ARG A 59 0.45 4.35 -17.49
CA ARG A 59 -0.98 4.22 -17.21
C ARG A 59 -1.64 3.04 -17.93
N SER A 60 -1.22 2.74 -19.15
CA SER A 60 -1.73 1.60 -19.94
C SER A 60 -1.32 0.24 -19.38
N LEU A 61 -0.25 0.19 -18.59
CA LEU A 61 0.26 -1.02 -17.96
C LEU A 61 -0.30 -1.23 -16.54
N VAL A 62 -0.94 -0.22 -15.95
CA VAL A 62 -1.51 -0.31 -14.61
C VAL A 62 -2.87 -0.99 -14.66
N THR A 63 -2.97 -2.13 -13.98
CA THR A 63 -4.18 -2.96 -13.90
C THR A 63 -4.47 -3.37 -12.45
N HIS A 64 -5.71 -3.82 -12.23
CA HIS A 64 -6.20 -4.31 -10.94
C HIS A 64 -5.87 -3.42 -9.71
N PRO A 65 -6.11 -2.09 -9.75
CA PRO A 65 -5.89 -1.26 -8.58
C PRO A 65 -6.91 -1.62 -7.49
N GLN A 66 -6.42 -1.83 -6.28
CA GLN A 66 -7.26 -2.08 -5.10
C GLN A 66 -6.81 -1.21 -3.93
N THR A 67 -7.69 -1.02 -2.96
CA THR A 67 -7.40 -0.24 -1.77
C THR A 67 -8.15 -0.81 -0.58
N GLU A 68 -7.47 -0.97 0.53
CA GLU A 68 -8.04 -1.51 1.76
C GLU A 68 -7.40 -0.85 2.97
N SER A 69 -8.11 -0.86 4.10
CA SER A 69 -7.58 -0.40 5.37
C SER A 69 -7.87 -1.41 6.46
N PHE A 70 -6.93 -1.56 7.39
CA PHE A 70 -7.07 -2.43 8.56
C PHE A 70 -6.88 -1.59 9.82
N ALA A 71 -7.79 -1.74 10.80
CA ALA A 71 -7.66 -1.15 12.13
C ALA A 71 -7.84 -2.24 13.19
N LYS A 72 -6.84 -2.44 14.08
CA LYS A 72 -6.94 -3.40 15.17
C LYS A 72 -7.94 -2.87 16.21
N PRO A 73 -9.03 -3.60 16.52
CA PRO A 73 -9.98 -3.18 17.55
C PRO A 73 -9.27 -2.92 18.90
N GLY A 74 -9.65 -1.85 19.59
CA GLY A 74 -9.13 -1.54 20.92
C GLY A 74 -7.79 -0.81 20.99
N VAL A 75 -7.09 -0.58 19.87
CA VAL A 75 -5.76 0.09 19.85
C VAL A 75 -5.86 1.63 19.78
N GLY A 76 -7.01 2.16 19.35
CA GLY A 76 -7.27 3.60 19.29
C GLY A 76 -7.49 4.12 17.87
N LYS A 77 -8.10 5.30 17.74
CA LYS A 77 -8.42 5.90 16.44
C LYS A 77 -7.13 6.26 15.67
N GLY A 78 -7.01 5.80 14.43
CA GLY A 78 -5.89 6.10 13.55
C GLY A 78 -4.68 5.15 13.66
N HIS A 79 -4.75 4.13 14.53
CA HIS A 79 -3.81 3.02 14.54
C HIS A 79 -4.26 1.92 13.58
N GLY A 80 -3.32 1.36 12.83
CA GLY A 80 -3.61 0.40 11.77
C GLY A 80 -2.83 0.69 10.49
N ALA A 81 -3.39 0.31 9.36
CA ALA A 81 -2.76 0.47 8.06
C ALA A 81 -3.75 0.76 6.95
N ILE A 82 -3.23 1.36 5.88
CA ILE A 82 -3.87 1.51 4.58
C ILE A 82 -2.96 0.80 3.59
N ALA A 83 -3.53 0.01 2.70
CA ALA A 83 -2.82 -0.62 1.61
C ALA A 83 -3.44 -0.25 0.27
N VAL A 84 -2.57 -0.02 -0.72
CA VAL A 84 -2.94 0.11 -2.12
C VAL A 84 -2.16 -0.95 -2.88
N SER A 85 -2.84 -1.74 -3.71
CA SER A 85 -2.18 -2.67 -4.63
C SER A 85 -2.52 -2.33 -6.08
N MET A 86 -1.63 -2.74 -6.98
CA MET A 86 -1.83 -2.68 -8.43
C MET A 86 -0.86 -3.64 -9.11
N SER A 87 -1.18 -4.02 -10.35
CA SER A 87 -0.22 -4.63 -11.27
C SER A 87 0.34 -3.56 -12.21
N VAL A 88 1.62 -3.65 -12.56
CA VAL A 88 2.24 -2.87 -13.63
C VAL A 88 2.86 -3.85 -14.62
N GLY A 89 2.23 -4.01 -15.78
CA GLY A 89 2.52 -5.13 -16.68
C GLY A 89 2.26 -6.45 -15.96
N ASN A 90 3.27 -7.31 -15.89
CA ASN A 90 3.14 -8.63 -15.26
C ASN A 90 3.61 -8.64 -13.79
N THR A 91 3.99 -7.49 -13.23
CA THR A 91 4.50 -7.42 -11.85
C THR A 91 3.46 -6.83 -10.91
N SER A 92 3.19 -7.54 -9.82
CA SER A 92 2.24 -7.17 -8.78
C SER A 92 2.91 -6.39 -7.62
N PHE A 93 2.29 -5.28 -7.23
CA PHE A 93 2.78 -4.36 -6.20
C PHE A 93 1.76 -4.19 -5.07
N ALA A 94 2.25 -4.08 -3.84
CA ALA A 94 1.48 -3.60 -2.69
C ALA A 94 2.28 -2.56 -1.90
N PHE A 95 1.62 -1.46 -1.57
CA PHE A 95 2.15 -0.38 -0.74
C PHE A 95 1.32 -0.33 0.55
N VAL A 96 1.94 -0.62 1.67
CA VAL A 96 1.31 -0.63 3.00
C VAL A 96 1.87 0.52 3.82
N CYS A 97 1.02 1.50 4.13
CA CYS A 97 1.35 2.58 5.04
C CYS A 97 0.66 2.34 6.37
N CYS A 98 1.40 2.35 7.47
CA CYS A 98 0.87 2.05 8.79
C CYS A 98 1.23 3.09 9.85
N LYS A 99 0.46 3.09 10.93
CA LYS A 99 0.75 3.77 12.18
C LYS A 99 0.60 2.75 13.31
N LEU A 100 1.73 2.33 13.87
CA LEU A 100 1.79 1.37 14.97
C LEU A 100 1.83 2.08 16.32
N SER A 101 1.69 1.32 17.40
CA SER A 101 1.74 1.80 18.78
C SER A 101 3.00 2.61 19.11
N GLU A 102 2.78 3.82 19.64
CA GLU A 102 3.80 4.76 20.15
C GLU A 102 4.19 4.41 21.59
N GLY A 103 5.49 4.56 21.92
CA GLY A 103 6.07 4.30 23.25
C GLY A 103 7.29 3.36 23.18
N ALA A 104 8.35 3.67 23.92
CA ALA A 104 9.61 2.92 23.86
C ALA A 104 9.43 1.44 24.30
N ASP A 105 8.58 1.20 25.28
CA ASP A 105 8.27 -0.10 25.89
C ASP A 105 7.30 -0.98 25.08
N LYS A 106 6.69 -0.46 24.02
CA LYS A 106 5.61 -1.15 23.27
C LYS A 106 6.07 -2.04 22.11
N VAL A 107 7.27 -2.61 22.18
CA VAL A 107 7.82 -3.48 21.11
C VAL A 107 6.89 -4.66 20.81
N ALA A 108 6.42 -5.36 21.85
CA ALA A 108 5.52 -6.51 21.69
C ALA A 108 4.20 -6.11 21.02
N ALA A 109 3.59 -4.99 21.44
CA ALA A 109 2.35 -4.50 20.84
C ALA A 109 2.51 -4.14 19.35
N ARG A 110 3.64 -3.52 18.97
CA ARG A 110 3.93 -3.22 17.56
C ARG A 110 4.12 -4.48 16.72
N ASN A 111 4.78 -5.51 17.25
CA ASN A 111 4.93 -6.79 16.56
C ASN A 111 3.57 -7.45 16.32
N GLU A 112 2.71 -7.48 17.34
CA GLU A 112 1.35 -8.01 17.20
C GLU A 112 0.49 -7.20 16.21
N GLU A 113 0.61 -5.87 16.21
CA GLU A 113 -0.09 -5.01 15.26
C GLU A 113 0.38 -5.26 13.83
N PHE A 114 1.69 -5.39 13.62
CA PHE A 114 2.26 -5.75 12.32
C PHE A 114 1.70 -7.08 11.83
N GLU A 115 1.72 -8.13 12.67
CA GLU A 115 1.17 -9.43 12.31
C GLU A 115 -0.34 -9.37 12.01
N ALA A 116 -1.10 -8.63 12.81
CA ALA A 116 -2.53 -8.44 12.59
C ALA A 116 -2.81 -7.73 11.26
N ILE A 117 -2.04 -6.70 10.91
CA ILE A 117 -2.15 -6.00 9.62
C ILE A 117 -1.78 -6.96 8.47
N ASP A 118 -0.68 -7.72 8.61
CA ASP A 118 -0.18 -8.59 7.55
C ASP A 118 -1.18 -9.69 7.18
N HIS A 119 -1.88 -10.23 8.18
CA HIS A 119 -2.95 -11.23 7.96
C HIS A 119 -4.31 -10.60 7.64
N GLY A 120 -4.57 -9.38 8.11
CA GLY A 120 -5.87 -8.73 8.06
C GLY A 120 -6.17 -8.01 6.76
N LEU A 121 -5.15 -7.58 6.00
CA LEU A 121 -5.34 -7.00 4.66
C LEU A 121 -5.59 -8.11 3.64
N LEU A 122 -6.71 -8.04 2.91
CA LEU A 122 -7.23 -9.08 2.01
C LEU A 122 -7.02 -8.79 0.52
N LEU A 123 -6.30 -7.72 0.17
CA LEU A 123 -5.88 -7.42 -1.20
C LEU A 123 -5.25 -8.63 -1.93
N MET A 124 -5.55 -8.77 -3.22
CA MET A 124 -5.09 -9.87 -4.07
C MET A 124 -4.38 -9.32 -5.31
N PRO A 125 -3.27 -9.94 -5.77
CA PRO A 125 -2.71 -9.59 -7.06
C PRO A 125 -3.71 -9.95 -8.17
N GLU A 126 -3.61 -9.26 -9.30
CA GLU A 126 -4.31 -9.70 -10.50
C GLU A 126 -3.90 -11.14 -10.82
N THR A 127 -4.87 -12.01 -11.07
CA THR A 127 -4.58 -13.36 -11.52
C THR A 127 -4.05 -13.28 -12.93
N VAL A 128 -2.73 -13.20 -13.08
CA VAL A 128 -2.11 -13.22 -14.40
C VAL A 128 -2.39 -14.59 -15.00
N SER A 129 -3.08 -14.62 -16.14
CA SER A 129 -3.26 -15.83 -16.95
C SER A 129 -1.94 -16.37 -17.54
N ALA A 130 -0.78 -15.87 -17.10
CA ALA A 130 0.55 -16.40 -17.40
C ALA A 130 0.79 -17.65 -16.56
N VAL A 131 0.03 -18.69 -16.90
CA VAL A 131 0.25 -20.09 -16.54
C VAL A 131 1.66 -20.45 -17.05
N PRO A 132 2.65 -20.74 -16.19
CA PRO A 132 3.83 -21.46 -16.65
C PRO A 132 3.33 -22.75 -17.31
N GLU A 133 3.87 -23.17 -18.47
CA GLU A 133 3.36 -24.32 -19.24
C GLU A 133 3.17 -25.62 -18.41
N GLU A 134 3.75 -25.67 -17.20
CA GLU A 134 3.70 -26.78 -16.26
C GLU A 134 2.70 -26.63 -15.09
N THR A 135 2.07 -25.46 -14.84
CA THR A 135 1.16 -25.26 -13.67
C THR A 135 -0.10 -24.50 -14.05
N THR A 136 -1.28 -25.10 -13.87
CA THR A 136 -2.57 -24.52 -14.27
C THR A 136 -2.87 -23.18 -13.56
N ALA A 137 -3.63 -22.28 -14.20
CA ALA A 137 -4.08 -21.01 -13.59
C ALA A 137 -4.77 -21.21 -12.23
N GLU A 138 -5.50 -22.33 -12.07
CA GLU A 138 -6.13 -22.70 -10.82
C GLU A 138 -5.13 -23.04 -9.71
N GLU A 139 -4.05 -23.77 -10.02
CA GLU A 139 -3.01 -24.10 -9.04
C GLU A 139 -2.23 -22.87 -8.59
N HIS A 140 -1.91 -21.97 -9.52
CA HIS A 140 -1.30 -20.68 -9.20
C HIS A 140 -2.21 -19.85 -8.28
N LEU A 141 -3.50 -19.71 -8.65
CA LEU A 141 -4.47 -18.99 -7.83
C LEU A 141 -4.66 -19.64 -6.45
N ARG A 142 -4.69 -20.97 -6.37
CA ARG A 142 -4.74 -21.70 -5.09
C ARG A 142 -3.48 -21.44 -4.25
N SER A 143 -2.29 -21.39 -4.87
CA SER A 143 -1.04 -21.05 -4.20
C SER A 143 -1.07 -19.62 -3.64
N VAL A 144 -1.48 -18.63 -4.44
CA VAL A 144 -1.62 -17.24 -3.99
C VAL A 144 -2.67 -17.11 -2.89
N ARG A 145 -3.83 -17.78 -3.01
CA ARG A 145 -4.86 -17.80 -1.95
C ARG A 145 -4.40 -18.49 -0.67
N ARG A 146 -3.48 -19.47 -0.76
CA ARG A 146 -2.84 -20.10 0.42
C ARG A 146 -1.89 -19.14 1.13
N ARG A 147 -1.32 -18.17 0.42
CA ARG A 147 -0.53 -17.10 1.04
C ARG A 147 -1.48 -16.15 1.77
N ARG A 148 -1.70 -16.44 3.06
CA ARG A 148 -2.62 -15.69 3.91
C ARG A 148 -2.14 -14.27 4.22
N ARG A 149 -0.88 -13.94 3.97
CA ARG A 149 -0.26 -12.67 4.35
C ARG A 149 -0.05 -11.77 3.16
N ILE A 150 -0.38 -10.49 3.28
CA ILE A 150 -0.15 -9.51 2.20
C ILE A 150 1.34 -9.44 1.82
N SER A 151 2.24 -9.58 2.80
CA SER A 151 3.70 -9.62 2.62
C SER A 151 4.18 -10.73 1.67
N ALA A 152 3.39 -11.78 1.46
CA ALA A 152 3.73 -12.91 0.59
C ALA A 152 2.88 -12.99 -0.69
N ARG A 153 1.73 -12.29 -0.76
CA ARG A 153 0.78 -12.38 -1.89
C ARG A 153 1.26 -11.64 -3.13
N PHE A 154 1.96 -10.53 -2.96
CA PHE A 154 2.44 -9.68 -4.05
C PHE A 154 3.93 -9.91 -4.29
N GLU A 155 4.40 -9.70 -5.52
CA GLU A 155 5.82 -9.85 -5.85
C GLU A 155 6.66 -8.73 -5.24
N ARG A 156 6.12 -7.51 -5.17
CA ARG A 156 6.79 -6.35 -4.58
C ARG A 156 5.92 -5.74 -3.50
N VAL A 157 6.36 -5.86 -2.25
CA VAL A 157 5.67 -5.28 -1.10
C VAL A 157 6.55 -4.19 -0.49
N PHE A 158 6.00 -2.99 -0.35
CA PHE A 158 6.62 -1.86 0.32
C PHE A 158 5.85 -1.57 1.59
N TRP A 159 6.50 -1.66 2.74
CA TRP A 159 5.88 -1.41 4.05
C TRP A 159 6.56 -0.23 4.73
N PHE A 160 5.79 0.80 5.06
CA PHE A 160 6.31 2.06 5.61
C PHE A 160 5.28 2.77 6.50
N GLY A 161 5.66 3.93 7.05
CA GLY A 161 4.85 4.73 7.96
C GLY A 161 5.50 4.90 9.33
N ALA A 162 4.71 5.16 10.37
CA ALA A 162 5.22 5.25 11.74
C ALA A 162 5.23 3.86 12.35
N LEU A 163 6.33 3.17 12.10
CA LEU A 163 6.60 1.89 12.74
C LEU A 163 6.87 2.06 14.23
N ASN A 164 7.33 3.24 14.68
CA ASN A 164 7.52 3.59 16.09
C ASN A 164 8.46 2.65 16.88
N TYR A 165 9.37 1.94 16.20
CA TYR A 165 10.50 1.28 16.86
C TYR A 165 11.59 2.32 17.14
N GLY A 166 12.07 2.34 18.39
CA GLY A 166 13.20 3.15 18.82
C GLY A 166 14.40 2.27 19.14
N VAL A 167 15.53 2.94 19.38
CA VAL A 167 16.71 2.37 20.07
C VAL A 167 16.58 2.62 21.56
#